data_AF-A0A535XVA4-F1
#
_entry.id   AF-A0A535XVA4-F1
#
_cell.length_a   1.000
_cell.length_b   1.000
_cell.length_c   1.000
_cell.angle_alpha   90.00
_cell.angle_beta   90.00
_cell.angle_gamma   90.00
#
_symmetry.space_group_name_H-M   'P 1'
#
loop_
_entity.id
_entity.type
_entity.pdbx_description
1 polymer ?
#
loop_
_entity_poly.entity_id
_entity_poly.type
_entity_poly.pdbx_seq_one_letter_code
_entity_poly.pdbx_strand_id
1 'polypeptide(L)'
;MTTESPRTGARQRRRGLYGPPPRLTRTSPLTGRLVWHIGDWGRASEHIGTRWEEIAGPLARERLGPDDQLVVLAATPTLMAEVLASGLPHADALRVWREDHRLAVEPLDFKWSLETASARQVSSETLERLLAAQLGSLETALAGVRATLGLEASSELEPRDGRFVAPMHPANHAALLAEPELPTLLLPVEPHEFFQPLPGWAAARAVARLESADLDRLSSIEAIERYYRLGAGVEGALSRLHSNLFDTEPARVDAPALIAELRQAGKASTLNTLLVYMQQELDKRKALEERLALLPRGAYPFGRLRSDLHKLGVPRSVLDSRGALGRAYGEVTREMLAAIRAAGQALVAEGMTAPDALEKLASQPSRWSGVGTEQARSLAARLISTQA
;
A
#
# COMPACT_ATOMS: atom_id res chain seq x y z
N MET A 1 21.69 -35.77 17.98
CA MET A 1 22.42 -35.09 16.90
C MET A 1 21.42 -34.58 15.89
N THR A 2 20.96 -33.35 16.08
CA THR A 2 20.06 -32.66 15.15
C THR A 2 20.91 -32.13 14.00
N THR A 3 20.73 -32.69 12.82
CA THR A 3 21.30 -32.20 11.57
C THR A 3 20.63 -30.86 11.23
N GLU A 4 21.25 -29.77 11.67
CA GLU A 4 20.94 -28.43 11.17
C GLU A 4 21.20 -28.42 9.67
N SER A 5 20.12 -28.43 8.87
CA SER A 5 20.22 -28.13 7.45
C SER A 5 20.84 -26.75 7.28
N PRO A 6 21.86 -26.60 6.41
CA PRO A 6 22.54 -25.33 6.21
C PRO A 6 21.50 -24.32 5.72
N ARG A 7 21.29 -23.26 6.50
CA ARG A 7 20.50 -22.10 6.09
C ARG A 7 21.14 -21.55 4.81
N THR A 8 20.50 -21.82 3.68
CA THR A 8 20.97 -21.43 2.35
C THR A 8 21.24 -19.93 2.30
N GLY A 9 22.44 -19.56 1.85
CA GLY A 9 22.89 -18.16 1.72
C GLY A 9 21.99 -17.28 0.84
N ALA A 10 21.04 -17.86 0.10
CA ALA A 10 20.02 -17.17 -0.69
C ALA A 10 19.07 -16.31 0.18
N ARG A 11 18.63 -16.82 1.35
CA ARG A 11 17.76 -16.05 2.27
C ARG A 11 18.48 -14.86 2.91
N GLN A 12 19.80 -14.96 3.10
CA GLN A 12 20.62 -13.89 3.65
C GLN A 12 20.94 -12.82 2.58
N ARG A 13 21.03 -13.19 1.30
CA ARG A 13 21.08 -12.24 0.17
C ARG A 13 19.76 -11.51 -0.05
N ARG A 14 18.60 -12.14 0.22
CA ARG A 14 17.29 -11.45 0.29
C ARG A 14 17.21 -10.37 1.38
N ARG A 15 18.04 -10.42 2.44
CA ARG A 15 18.11 -9.32 3.45
C ARG A 15 18.73 -8.03 2.92
N GLY A 16 19.41 -8.10 1.78
CA GLY A 16 19.79 -6.94 0.97
C GLY A 16 18.59 -6.12 0.47
N LEU A 17 17.36 -6.66 0.63
CA LEU A 17 15.94 -6.20 0.56
C LEU A 17 15.23 -5.52 1.77
N TYR A 18 15.68 -5.75 3.01
CA TYR A 18 14.96 -5.34 4.23
C TYR A 18 15.76 -4.46 5.23
N GLY A 19 17.02 -4.15 4.92
CA GLY A 19 17.77 -3.08 5.61
C GLY A 19 17.20 -1.68 5.31
N PRO A 20 17.62 -0.61 5.99
CA PRO A 20 17.31 0.75 5.54
C PRO A 20 17.82 0.95 4.09
N PRO A 21 17.11 1.73 3.24
CA PRO A 21 17.63 2.06 1.91
C PRO A 21 19.01 2.74 2.02
N PRO A 22 19.90 2.57 1.03
CA PRO A 22 21.18 3.26 1.03
C PRO A 22 20.95 4.78 1.08
N ARG A 23 21.86 5.51 1.71
CA ARG A 23 21.73 6.97 1.82
C ARG A 23 21.76 7.62 0.42
N LEU A 24 20.78 8.46 0.16
CA LEU A 24 20.73 9.30 -1.03
C LEU A 24 21.76 10.43 -0.89
N THR A 25 22.63 10.54 -1.89
CA THR A 25 23.64 11.60 -2.01
C THR A 25 23.66 12.11 -3.45
N ARG A 26 24.39 13.20 -3.69
CA ARG A 26 24.54 13.80 -5.02
C ARG A 26 25.17 12.86 -6.06
N THR A 27 25.84 11.79 -5.64
CA THR A 27 26.52 10.83 -6.50
C THR A 27 26.04 9.39 -6.30
N SER A 28 25.00 9.17 -5.48
CA SER A 28 24.48 7.82 -5.25
C SER A 28 23.97 7.21 -6.56
N PRO A 29 24.33 5.96 -6.87
CA PRO A 29 23.73 5.27 -8.01
C PRO A 29 22.22 5.10 -7.75
N LEU A 30 21.40 5.56 -8.69
CA LEU A 30 19.94 5.46 -8.62
C LEU A 30 19.48 4.12 -9.18
N THR A 31 19.75 3.06 -8.42
CA THR A 31 19.42 1.67 -8.77
C THR A 31 18.76 0.94 -7.62
N GLY A 32 18.08 -0.16 -7.94
CA GLY A 32 17.45 -1.07 -6.98
C GLY A 32 16.58 -0.35 -5.95
N ARG A 33 16.83 -0.62 -4.67
CA ARG A 33 16.00 -0.15 -3.55
C ARG A 33 15.87 1.34 -3.38
N LEU A 34 16.90 2.09 -3.77
CA LEU A 34 16.84 3.53 -3.62
C LEU A 34 15.73 4.11 -4.51
N VAL A 35 15.61 3.59 -5.73
CA VAL A 35 14.55 3.99 -6.68
C VAL A 35 13.16 3.60 -6.16
N TRP A 36 13.03 2.42 -5.55
CA TRP A 36 11.78 1.97 -4.95
C TRP A 36 11.35 2.86 -3.79
N HIS A 37 12.27 3.12 -2.86
CA HIS A 37 12.02 3.99 -1.72
C HIS A 37 11.60 5.40 -2.13
N ILE A 38 12.27 5.97 -3.14
CA ILE A 38 11.93 7.28 -3.70
C ILE A 38 10.55 7.23 -4.36
N GLY A 39 10.26 6.20 -5.16
CA GLY A 39 8.96 6.06 -5.81
C GLY A 39 7.81 5.94 -4.83
N ASP A 40 8.03 5.35 -3.66
CA ASP A 40 7.01 5.23 -2.63
C ASP A 40 6.72 6.55 -1.89
N TRP A 41 7.51 7.61 -2.11
CA TRP A 41 7.08 8.98 -1.73
C TRP A 41 5.77 9.37 -2.45
N GLY A 42 5.52 8.81 -3.64
CA GLY A 42 4.30 8.97 -4.42
C GLY A 42 3.54 7.67 -4.67
N ARG A 43 3.69 6.68 -3.78
CA ARG A 43 2.94 5.40 -3.83
C ARG A 43 3.14 4.60 -5.12
N ALA A 44 4.30 4.71 -5.77
CA ALA A 44 4.58 4.02 -7.03
C ALA A 44 4.35 2.50 -6.95
N SER A 45 4.76 1.85 -5.86
CA SER A 45 4.58 0.39 -5.71
C SER A 45 3.11 -0.01 -5.63
N GLU A 46 2.26 0.82 -5.02
CA GLU A 46 0.82 0.59 -4.97
C GLU A 46 0.20 0.76 -6.36
N HIS A 47 0.49 1.86 -7.06
CA HIS A 47 -0.01 2.07 -8.42
C HIS A 47 0.38 0.94 -9.38
N ILE A 48 1.63 0.47 -9.30
CA ILE A 48 2.11 -0.68 -10.10
C ILE A 48 1.35 -1.96 -9.70
N GLY A 49 1.19 -2.22 -8.40
CA GLY A 49 0.49 -3.40 -7.90
C GLY A 49 -0.97 -3.43 -8.36
N THR A 50 -1.72 -2.36 -8.12
CA THR A 50 -3.12 -2.23 -8.56
C THR A 50 -3.24 -2.38 -10.07
N ARG A 51 -2.36 -1.75 -10.85
CA ARG A 51 -2.39 -1.89 -12.31
C ARG A 51 -2.06 -3.31 -12.76
N TRP A 52 -1.14 -3.99 -12.09
CA TRP A 52 -0.85 -5.39 -12.37
C TRP A 52 -2.06 -6.27 -12.09
N GLU A 53 -2.76 -6.06 -10.97
CA GLU A 53 -3.99 -6.78 -10.64
C GLU A 53 -5.10 -6.60 -11.69
N GLU A 54 -5.21 -5.41 -12.28
CA GLU A 54 -6.17 -5.11 -13.35
C GLU A 54 -5.90 -5.92 -14.64
N ILE A 55 -4.63 -6.09 -15.02
CA ILE A 55 -4.27 -6.64 -16.33
C ILE A 55 -3.78 -8.09 -16.30
N ALA A 56 -3.30 -8.57 -15.15
CA ALA A 56 -2.72 -9.90 -15.02
C ALA A 56 -3.75 -10.99 -15.28
N GLY A 57 -5.01 -10.80 -14.86
CA GLY A 57 -6.09 -11.75 -15.10
C GLY A 57 -6.36 -11.99 -16.60
N PRO A 58 -6.65 -10.94 -17.39
CA PRO A 58 -6.77 -11.05 -18.84
C PRO A 58 -5.54 -11.69 -19.51
N LEU A 59 -4.32 -11.25 -19.18
CA LEU A 59 -3.08 -11.80 -19.77
C LEU A 59 -2.85 -13.26 -19.38
N ALA A 60 -3.17 -13.64 -18.14
CA ALA A 60 -3.08 -15.01 -17.68
C ALA A 60 -4.02 -15.89 -18.52
N ARG A 61 -5.27 -15.47 -18.73
CA ARG A 61 -6.26 -16.22 -19.51
C ARG A 61 -5.77 -16.59 -20.91
N GLU A 62 -5.00 -15.71 -21.57
CA GLU A 62 -4.40 -16.00 -22.89
C GLU A 62 -3.32 -17.10 -22.86
N ARG A 63 -2.77 -17.41 -21.67
CA ARG A 63 -1.76 -18.45 -21.45
C ARG A 63 -2.31 -19.71 -20.79
N LEU A 64 -3.56 -19.67 -20.34
CA LEU A 64 -4.26 -20.83 -19.78
C LEU A 64 -4.84 -21.71 -20.89
N GLY A 65 -5.24 -22.93 -20.53
CA GLY A 65 -5.88 -23.87 -21.45
C GLY A 65 -7.24 -23.35 -21.94
N PRO A 66 -7.73 -23.81 -23.11
CA PRO A 66 -8.99 -23.35 -23.69
C PRO A 66 -10.21 -23.65 -22.81
N ASP A 67 -10.13 -24.69 -21.97
CA ASP A 67 -11.19 -25.11 -21.05
C ASP A 67 -11.00 -24.54 -19.63
N ASP A 68 -9.96 -23.74 -19.41
CA ASP A 68 -9.71 -23.13 -18.11
C ASP A 68 -10.61 -21.91 -17.91
N GLN A 69 -11.18 -21.82 -16.72
CA GLN A 69 -11.91 -20.66 -16.23
C GLN A 69 -11.06 -19.91 -15.20
N LEU A 70 -11.24 -18.60 -15.13
CA LEU A 70 -10.53 -17.74 -14.18
C LEU A 70 -11.52 -16.95 -13.33
N VAL A 71 -11.51 -17.21 -12.04
CA VAL A 71 -12.25 -16.45 -11.04
C VAL A 71 -11.29 -15.41 -10.44
N VAL A 72 -11.34 -14.18 -10.92
CA VAL A 72 -10.50 -13.08 -10.39
C VAL A 72 -11.18 -12.48 -9.16
N LEU A 73 -10.61 -12.75 -7.98
CA LEU A 73 -11.18 -12.29 -6.71
C LEU A 73 -11.14 -10.76 -6.66
N ALA A 74 -10.02 -10.16 -7.03
CA ALA A 74 -9.82 -8.70 -7.01
C ALA A 74 -10.79 -7.93 -7.91
N ALA A 75 -11.27 -8.55 -9.00
CA ALA A 75 -12.23 -7.97 -9.92
C ALA A 75 -13.70 -8.16 -9.47
N THR A 76 -13.94 -8.85 -8.35
CA THR A 76 -15.28 -9.17 -7.84
C THR A 76 -15.45 -8.58 -6.42
N PRO A 77 -15.87 -7.31 -6.28
CA PRO A 77 -15.81 -6.59 -5.00
C PRO A 77 -16.50 -7.29 -3.82
N THR A 78 -17.67 -7.89 -4.03
CA THR A 78 -18.41 -8.61 -2.98
C THR A 78 -17.64 -9.85 -2.51
N LEU A 79 -17.06 -10.60 -3.45
CA LEU A 79 -16.25 -11.78 -3.15
C LEU A 79 -14.96 -11.39 -2.44
N MET A 80 -14.25 -10.37 -2.93
CA MET A 80 -13.03 -9.88 -2.27
C MET A 80 -13.32 -9.38 -0.85
N ALA A 81 -14.42 -8.65 -0.64
CA ALA A 81 -14.81 -8.19 0.70
C ALA A 81 -15.05 -9.35 1.67
N GLU A 82 -15.70 -10.42 1.22
CA GLU A 82 -15.94 -11.63 2.02
C GLU A 82 -14.63 -12.38 2.32
N VAL A 83 -13.76 -12.54 1.33
CA VAL A 83 -12.43 -13.15 1.49
C VAL A 83 -11.59 -12.36 2.49
N LEU A 84 -11.54 -11.03 2.38
CA LEU A 84 -10.82 -10.17 3.32
C LEU A 84 -11.41 -10.26 4.75
N ALA A 85 -12.74 -10.32 4.88
CA ALA A 85 -13.42 -10.46 6.16
C ALA A 85 -13.11 -11.80 6.87
N SER A 86 -12.78 -12.85 6.12
CA SER A 86 -12.37 -14.14 6.68
C SER A 86 -11.03 -14.09 7.43
N GLY A 87 -10.18 -13.11 7.10
CA GLY A 87 -8.82 -12.99 7.65
C GLY A 87 -7.87 -14.12 7.24
N LEU A 88 -8.26 -14.98 6.30
CA LEU A 88 -7.43 -16.06 5.78
C LEU A 88 -6.50 -15.55 4.68
N PRO A 89 -5.30 -16.16 4.52
CA PRO A 89 -4.48 -15.91 3.35
C PRO A 89 -5.22 -16.35 2.08
N HIS A 90 -5.09 -15.56 1.02
CA HIS A 90 -5.72 -15.82 -0.27
C HIS A 90 -4.80 -15.39 -1.40
N ALA A 91 -5.05 -15.93 -2.60
CA ALA A 91 -4.46 -15.46 -3.84
C ALA A 91 -5.35 -14.36 -4.47
N ASP A 92 -4.95 -13.80 -5.61
CA ASP A 92 -5.71 -12.75 -6.30
C ASP A 92 -6.74 -13.31 -7.29
N ALA A 93 -6.49 -14.52 -7.79
CA ALA A 93 -7.40 -15.25 -8.65
C ALA A 93 -7.33 -16.76 -8.40
N LEU A 94 -8.34 -17.48 -8.90
CA LEU A 94 -8.38 -18.93 -8.94
C LEU A 94 -8.52 -19.36 -10.40
N ARG A 95 -7.56 -20.17 -10.87
CA ARG A 95 -7.73 -20.94 -12.10
C ARG A 95 -8.53 -22.18 -11.77
N VAL A 96 -9.51 -22.48 -12.62
CA VAL A 96 -10.45 -23.57 -12.39
C VAL A 96 -10.64 -24.33 -13.70
N TRP A 97 -10.52 -25.65 -13.66
CA TRP A 97 -10.74 -26.48 -14.85
C TRP A 97 -11.41 -27.79 -14.45
N ARG A 98 -11.90 -28.50 -15.48
CA ARG A 98 -12.47 -29.83 -15.32
C ARG A 98 -11.36 -30.86 -15.41
N GLU A 99 -11.29 -31.72 -14.40
CA GLU A 99 -10.44 -32.91 -14.40
C GLU A 99 -11.34 -34.12 -14.10
N ASP A 100 -11.60 -34.93 -15.11
CA ASP A 100 -12.62 -36.00 -15.09
C ASP A 100 -14.02 -35.50 -14.67
N HIS A 101 -14.44 -35.82 -13.44
CA HIS A 101 -15.71 -35.44 -12.83
C HIS A 101 -15.56 -34.43 -11.69
N ARG A 102 -14.33 -33.92 -11.50
CA ARG A 102 -13.96 -33.01 -10.42
C ARG A 102 -13.66 -31.61 -10.96
N LEU A 103 -13.80 -30.65 -10.06
CA LEU A 103 -13.42 -29.27 -10.31
C LEU A 103 -12.06 -29.01 -9.69
N ALA A 104 -11.02 -29.03 -10.51
CA ALA A 104 -9.67 -28.70 -10.04
C ALA A 104 -9.55 -27.19 -9.87
N VAL A 105 -8.92 -26.76 -8.76
CA VAL A 105 -8.78 -25.35 -8.39
C VAL A 105 -7.33 -25.04 -8.03
N GLU A 106 -6.75 -24.03 -8.66
CA GLU A 106 -5.36 -23.61 -8.50
C GLU A 106 -5.30 -22.11 -8.14
N PRO A 107 -4.62 -21.72 -7.05
CA PRO A 107 -4.48 -20.31 -6.70
C PRO A 107 -3.47 -19.59 -7.61
N LEU A 108 -3.82 -18.40 -8.09
CA LEU A 108 -2.96 -17.52 -8.86
C LEU A 108 -2.74 -16.20 -8.11
N ASP A 109 -1.53 -15.99 -7.61
CA ASP A 109 -1.14 -14.79 -6.84
C ASP A 109 -0.39 -13.81 -7.75
N PHE A 110 -0.95 -12.62 -7.96
CA PHE A 110 -0.45 -11.63 -8.90
C PHE A 110 0.65 -10.82 -8.22
N LYS A 111 1.89 -10.92 -8.74
CA LYS A 111 3.03 -10.17 -8.22
C LYS A 111 3.80 -9.46 -9.31
N TRP A 112 3.98 -8.15 -9.16
CA TRP A 112 4.93 -7.41 -10.00
C TRP A 112 6.37 -7.90 -9.82
N SER A 113 6.76 -8.20 -8.56
CA SER A 113 8.09 -8.69 -8.20
C SER A 113 8.02 -9.98 -7.38
N LEU A 114 8.81 -10.98 -7.78
CA LEU A 114 8.91 -12.28 -7.11
C LEU A 114 9.87 -12.28 -5.92
N GLU A 115 10.52 -11.17 -5.61
CA GLU A 115 11.58 -11.14 -4.62
C GLU A 115 11.13 -11.60 -3.22
N THR A 116 9.90 -11.25 -2.85
CA THR A 116 9.27 -11.56 -1.57
C THR A 116 8.32 -12.75 -1.65
N ALA A 117 8.21 -13.37 -2.83
CA ALA A 117 7.35 -14.52 -3.06
C ALA A 117 7.80 -15.72 -2.21
N SER A 118 6.80 -16.44 -1.70
CA SER A 118 6.98 -17.63 -0.90
C SER A 118 5.94 -18.67 -1.31
N ALA A 119 6.36 -19.85 -1.75
CA ALA A 119 5.48 -20.92 -2.23
C ALA A 119 4.28 -21.23 -1.32
N ARG A 120 4.40 -21.04 0.00
CA ARG A 120 3.30 -21.16 0.97
C ARG A 120 2.08 -20.26 0.68
N GLN A 121 2.28 -19.16 -0.03
CA GLN A 121 1.20 -18.23 -0.40
C GLN A 121 0.28 -18.82 -1.46
N VAL A 122 0.80 -19.74 -2.28
CA VAL A 122 0.08 -20.39 -3.38
C VAL A 122 -0.03 -21.90 -3.17
N SER A 123 0.08 -22.39 -1.93
CA SER A 123 -0.02 -23.83 -1.66
C SER A 123 -1.48 -24.30 -1.64
N SER A 124 -1.69 -25.58 -1.98
CA SER A 124 -3.01 -26.22 -1.89
C SER A 124 -3.58 -26.16 -0.48
N GLU A 125 -2.75 -26.31 0.56
CA GLU A 125 -3.15 -26.20 1.98
C GLU A 125 -3.79 -24.84 2.30
N THR A 126 -3.25 -23.75 1.74
CA THR A 126 -3.81 -22.41 1.92
C THR A 126 -5.15 -22.28 1.22
N LEU A 127 -5.27 -22.82 0.01
CA LEU A 127 -6.51 -22.86 -0.75
C LEU A 127 -7.59 -23.72 -0.06
N GLU A 128 -7.23 -24.90 0.44
CA GLU A 128 -8.12 -25.79 1.20
C GLU A 128 -8.74 -25.08 2.39
N ARG A 129 -7.95 -24.31 3.13
CA ARG A 129 -8.44 -23.51 4.27
C ARG A 129 -9.44 -22.44 3.84
N LEU A 130 -9.20 -21.79 2.70
CA LEU A 130 -10.12 -20.79 2.15
C LEU A 130 -11.44 -21.41 1.71
N LEU A 131 -11.38 -22.56 1.00
CA LEU A 131 -12.55 -23.30 0.55
C LEU A 131 -13.37 -23.85 1.74
N ALA A 132 -12.70 -24.32 2.80
CA ALA A 132 -13.34 -24.80 4.02
C ALA A 132 -14.06 -23.71 4.83
N ALA A 133 -13.78 -22.43 4.56
CA ALA A 133 -14.44 -21.30 5.24
C ALA A 133 -15.89 -21.05 4.79
N GLN A 134 -16.35 -21.77 3.75
CA GLN A 134 -17.74 -21.73 3.25
C GLN A 134 -18.22 -20.30 2.91
N LEU A 135 -17.37 -19.56 2.21
CA LEU A 135 -17.68 -18.20 1.76
C LEU A 135 -18.76 -18.26 0.66
N GLY A 136 -19.91 -17.64 0.92
CA GLY A 136 -21.11 -17.79 0.07
C GLY A 136 -20.93 -17.24 -1.34
N SER A 137 -20.21 -16.12 -1.48
CA SER A 137 -19.91 -15.53 -2.79
C SER A 137 -18.92 -16.41 -3.58
N LEU A 138 -18.00 -17.08 -2.89
CA LEU A 138 -17.02 -17.97 -3.53
C LEU A 138 -17.71 -19.23 -4.05
N GLU A 139 -18.57 -19.84 -3.23
CA GLU A 139 -19.38 -21.00 -3.66
C GLU A 139 -20.27 -20.65 -4.85
N THR A 140 -20.88 -19.46 -4.85
CA THR A 140 -21.69 -18.98 -5.98
C THR A 140 -20.85 -18.85 -7.26
N ALA A 141 -19.65 -18.28 -7.17
CA ALA A 141 -18.75 -18.16 -8.30
C ALA A 141 -18.32 -19.54 -8.84
N LEU A 142 -17.92 -20.46 -7.95
CA LEU A 142 -17.53 -21.82 -8.33
C LEU A 142 -18.70 -22.62 -8.92
N ALA A 143 -19.93 -22.44 -8.44
CA ALA A 143 -21.12 -23.05 -9.02
C ALA A 143 -21.37 -22.58 -10.46
N GLY A 144 -21.19 -21.29 -10.74
CA GLY A 144 -21.26 -20.76 -12.12
C GLY A 144 -20.20 -21.38 -13.04
N VAL A 145 -18.99 -21.58 -12.52
CA VAL A 145 -17.91 -22.26 -13.25
C VAL A 145 -18.22 -23.74 -13.49
N ARG A 146 -18.73 -24.48 -12.49
CA ARG A 146 -19.16 -25.88 -12.67
C ARG A 146 -20.18 -26.02 -13.79
N ALA A 147 -21.19 -25.15 -13.81
CA ALA A 147 -22.20 -25.14 -14.86
C ALA A 147 -21.59 -24.89 -16.25
N THR A 148 -20.64 -23.96 -16.34
CA THR A 148 -19.94 -23.63 -17.59
C THR A 148 -19.11 -24.81 -18.11
N LEU A 149 -18.51 -25.58 -17.21
CA LEU A 149 -17.69 -26.76 -17.52
C LEU A 149 -18.49 -28.07 -17.67
N GLY A 150 -19.82 -27.99 -17.59
CA GLY A 150 -20.70 -29.16 -17.69
C GLY A 150 -20.50 -30.17 -16.56
N LEU A 151 -20.16 -29.69 -15.36
CA LEU A 151 -20.00 -30.48 -14.15
C LEU A 151 -21.28 -30.43 -13.29
N GLU A 152 -21.49 -31.48 -12.49
CA GLU A 152 -22.59 -31.49 -11.53
C GLU A 152 -22.33 -30.49 -10.40
N ALA A 153 -23.40 -29.95 -9.81
CA ALA A 153 -23.27 -29.02 -8.68
C ALA A 153 -22.55 -29.65 -7.47
N SER A 154 -22.66 -30.98 -7.32
CA SER A 154 -22.02 -31.80 -6.29
C SER A 154 -20.61 -32.27 -6.65
N SER A 155 -20.06 -31.91 -7.82
CA SER A 155 -18.70 -32.29 -8.19
C SER A 155 -17.68 -31.83 -7.14
N GLU A 156 -16.88 -32.76 -6.67
CA GLU A 156 -15.83 -32.53 -5.67
C GLU A 156 -14.84 -31.47 -6.14
N LEU A 157 -14.40 -30.63 -5.20
CA LEU A 157 -13.30 -29.69 -5.42
C LEU A 157 -11.98 -30.43 -5.22
N GLU A 158 -11.02 -30.23 -6.13
CA GLU A 158 -9.67 -30.75 -6.03
C GLU A 158 -8.65 -29.61 -5.98
N PRO A 159 -8.23 -29.17 -4.78
CA PRO A 159 -7.25 -28.11 -4.61
C PRO A 159 -5.87 -28.55 -5.13
N ARG A 160 -5.21 -27.67 -5.88
CA ARG A 160 -3.85 -27.86 -6.42
C ARG A 160 -2.92 -26.78 -5.86
N ASP A 161 -1.63 -27.10 -5.83
CA ASP A 161 -0.60 -26.07 -5.68
C ASP A 161 -0.66 -25.12 -6.88
N GLY A 162 -0.50 -23.83 -6.59
CA GLY A 162 -0.65 -22.77 -7.57
C GLY A 162 0.63 -22.02 -7.88
N ARG A 163 0.46 -20.86 -8.51
CA ARG A 163 1.55 -20.12 -9.14
C ARG A 163 1.49 -18.64 -8.82
N PHE A 164 2.66 -18.02 -8.80
CA PHE A 164 2.78 -16.59 -8.94
C PHE A 164 2.60 -16.20 -10.41
N VAL A 165 1.81 -15.17 -10.67
CA VAL A 165 1.67 -14.58 -12.00
C VAL A 165 2.40 -13.25 -11.98
N ALA A 166 3.48 -13.15 -12.75
CA ALA A 166 4.39 -12.02 -12.72
C ALA A 166 4.78 -11.57 -14.13
N PRO A 167 5.15 -10.30 -14.34
CA PRO A 167 5.62 -9.85 -15.64
C PRO A 167 6.99 -10.46 -15.97
N MET A 168 7.25 -10.64 -17.26
CA MET A 168 8.58 -10.91 -17.81
C MET A 168 9.49 -9.71 -17.57
N HIS A 169 10.08 -9.67 -16.38
CA HIS A 169 10.94 -8.59 -15.90
C HIS A 169 12.33 -9.16 -15.53
N PRO A 170 13.45 -8.49 -15.85
CA PRO A 170 14.79 -8.99 -15.52
C PRO A 170 14.97 -9.36 -14.04
N ALA A 171 14.38 -8.59 -13.12
CA ALA A 171 14.41 -8.90 -11.69
C ALA A 171 13.65 -10.20 -11.34
N ASN A 172 12.55 -10.51 -12.02
CA ASN A 172 11.81 -11.77 -11.82
C ASN A 172 12.58 -12.95 -12.36
N HIS A 173 13.24 -12.80 -13.53
CA HIS A 173 14.17 -13.81 -14.02
C HIS A 173 15.33 -14.04 -13.05
N ALA A 174 15.92 -12.99 -12.49
CA ALA A 174 16.97 -13.11 -11.48
C ALA A 174 16.48 -13.81 -10.21
N ALA A 175 15.25 -13.55 -9.77
CA ALA A 175 14.63 -14.25 -8.65
C ALA A 175 14.46 -15.75 -8.93
N LEU A 176 13.99 -16.12 -10.12
CA LEU A 176 13.84 -17.52 -10.54
C LEU A 176 15.18 -18.24 -10.73
N LEU A 177 16.23 -17.54 -11.19
CA LEU A 177 17.58 -18.12 -11.20
C LEU A 177 18.07 -18.47 -9.79
N ALA A 178 17.64 -17.72 -8.78
CA ALA A 178 17.98 -17.99 -7.38
C ALA A 178 17.08 -19.04 -6.72
N GLU A 179 15.84 -19.20 -7.19
CA GLU A 179 14.88 -20.21 -6.72
C GLU A 179 14.11 -20.82 -7.92
N PRO A 180 14.72 -21.78 -8.65
CA PRO A 180 14.16 -22.31 -9.89
C PRO A 180 12.82 -23.04 -9.73
N GLU A 181 12.58 -23.59 -8.53
CA GLU A 181 11.36 -24.35 -8.20
C GLU A 181 10.18 -23.45 -7.78
N LEU A 182 10.35 -22.13 -7.78
CA LEU A 182 9.26 -21.21 -7.42
C LEU A 182 8.16 -21.28 -8.49
N PRO A 183 6.94 -21.76 -8.18
CA PRO A 183 5.92 -21.99 -9.18
C PRO A 183 5.44 -20.66 -9.75
N THR A 184 5.77 -20.41 -11.02
CA THR A 184 5.63 -19.07 -11.61
C THR A 184 5.16 -19.16 -13.06
N LEU A 185 4.22 -18.30 -13.41
CA LEU A 185 3.82 -17.97 -14.77
C LEU A 185 4.33 -16.56 -15.10
N LEU A 186 5.33 -16.46 -15.97
CA LEU A 186 5.81 -15.17 -16.48
C LEU A 186 5.00 -14.75 -17.71
N LEU A 187 4.47 -13.53 -17.68
CA LEU A 187 3.64 -12.97 -18.74
C LEU A 187 4.34 -11.79 -19.42
N PRO A 188 4.30 -11.70 -20.76
CA PRO A 188 4.81 -10.52 -21.45
C PRO A 188 3.97 -9.29 -21.10
N VAL A 189 4.61 -8.14 -20.98
CA VAL A 189 3.96 -6.85 -20.75
C VAL A 189 4.60 -5.84 -21.68
N GLU A 190 3.78 -5.08 -22.40
CA GLU A 190 4.25 -3.90 -23.12
C GLU A 190 4.48 -2.77 -22.09
N PRO A 191 5.72 -2.29 -21.89
CA PRO A 191 6.03 -1.38 -20.79
C PRO A 191 5.34 -0.01 -20.88
N HIS A 192 5.19 0.58 -22.06
CA HIS A 192 4.55 1.88 -22.21
C HIS A 192 3.05 1.81 -21.91
N GLU A 193 2.33 0.84 -22.47
CA GLU A 193 0.92 0.56 -22.21
C GLU A 193 0.68 0.27 -20.72
N PHE A 194 1.65 -0.31 -20.03
CA PHE A 194 1.60 -0.53 -18.60
C PHE A 194 1.75 0.75 -17.79
N PHE A 195 2.84 1.51 -18.00
CA PHE A 195 3.25 2.61 -17.13
C PHE A 195 2.64 3.97 -17.52
N GLN A 196 2.35 4.22 -18.81
CA GLN A 196 1.85 5.50 -19.29
C GLN A 196 0.52 5.95 -18.64
N PRO A 197 -0.46 5.06 -18.40
CA PRO A 197 -1.71 5.44 -17.74
C PRO A 197 -1.54 5.79 -16.25
N LEU A 198 -0.41 5.44 -15.63
CA LEU A 198 -0.24 5.57 -14.18
C LEU A 198 0.01 7.04 -13.76
N PRO A 199 -0.46 7.42 -12.55
CA PRO A 199 -0.09 8.71 -11.94
C PRO A 199 1.42 8.84 -11.83
N GLY A 200 1.96 10.04 -12.10
CA GLY A 200 3.41 10.27 -12.11
C GLY A 200 4.07 10.19 -13.50
N TRP A 201 3.38 9.74 -14.55
CA TRP A 201 4.00 9.57 -15.87
C TRP A 201 4.53 10.88 -16.49
N ALA A 202 3.78 11.98 -16.32
CA ALA A 202 4.23 13.29 -16.78
C ALA A 202 5.52 13.75 -16.06
N ALA A 203 5.58 13.54 -14.74
CA ALA A 203 6.78 13.79 -13.95
C ALA A 203 7.93 12.86 -14.35
N ALA A 204 7.66 11.59 -14.67
CA ALA A 204 8.66 10.63 -15.14
C ALA A 204 9.36 11.12 -16.41
N ARG A 205 8.61 11.66 -17.38
CA ARG A 205 9.18 12.30 -18.58
C ARG A 205 10.06 13.50 -18.23
N ALA A 206 9.60 14.36 -17.31
CA ALA A 206 10.38 15.53 -16.88
C ALA A 206 11.68 15.13 -16.18
N VAL A 207 11.63 14.09 -15.34
CA VAL A 207 12.78 13.51 -14.65
C VAL A 207 13.76 12.86 -15.64
N ALA A 208 13.28 12.10 -16.63
CA ALA A 208 14.13 11.50 -17.66
C ALA A 208 14.95 12.56 -18.42
N ARG A 209 14.33 13.70 -18.73
CA ARG A 209 15.00 14.83 -19.40
C ARG A 209 16.12 15.47 -18.57
N LEU A 210 16.11 15.35 -17.24
CA LEU A 210 17.22 15.82 -16.40
C LEU A 210 18.49 14.99 -16.61
N GLU A 211 18.36 13.75 -17.07
CA GLU A 211 19.47 12.87 -17.46
C GLU A 211 19.68 12.84 -18.98
N SER A 212 19.05 13.75 -19.74
CA SER A 212 19.04 13.76 -21.21
C SER A 212 18.52 12.46 -21.85
N ALA A 213 17.71 11.70 -21.11
CA ALA A 213 17.02 10.53 -21.62
C ALA A 213 15.67 10.91 -22.24
N ASP A 214 15.26 10.17 -23.26
CA ASP A 214 13.93 10.27 -23.87
C ASP A 214 13.11 9.04 -23.45
N LEU A 215 12.21 9.22 -22.47
CA LEU A 215 11.42 8.13 -21.90
C LEU A 215 10.60 7.40 -22.97
N ASP A 216 10.06 8.14 -23.95
CA ASP A 216 9.19 7.60 -25.00
C ASP A 216 9.98 6.71 -26.00
N ARG A 217 11.32 6.78 -26.01
CA ARG A 217 12.20 5.95 -26.85
C ARG A 217 12.80 4.75 -26.11
N LEU A 218 12.63 4.67 -24.80
CA LEU A 218 13.07 3.50 -24.05
C LEU A 218 12.18 2.31 -24.40
N SER A 219 12.77 1.12 -24.46
CA SER A 219 12.05 -0.13 -24.74
C SER A 219 12.17 -1.16 -23.62
N SER A 220 13.16 -1.01 -22.74
CA SER A 220 13.34 -1.91 -21.59
C SER A 220 12.38 -1.55 -20.47
N ILE A 221 11.64 -2.57 -19.98
CA ILE A 221 10.77 -2.46 -18.81
C ILE A 221 11.49 -1.92 -17.57
N GLU A 222 12.75 -2.30 -17.34
CA GLU A 222 13.54 -1.85 -16.18
C GLU A 222 13.86 -0.34 -16.27
N ALA A 223 14.19 0.13 -17.48
CA ALA A 223 14.52 1.53 -17.70
C ALA A 223 13.27 2.43 -17.57
N ILE A 224 12.14 1.98 -18.11
CA ILE A 224 10.85 2.68 -18.00
C ILE A 224 10.37 2.67 -16.54
N GLU A 225 10.41 1.52 -15.86
CA GLU A 225 10.03 1.39 -14.44
C GLU A 225 10.88 2.31 -13.57
N ARG A 226 12.20 2.39 -13.82
CA ARG A 226 13.11 3.30 -13.10
C ARG A 226 12.61 4.73 -13.17
N TYR A 227 12.35 5.25 -14.37
CA TYR A 227 11.89 6.63 -14.54
C TYR A 227 10.48 6.84 -14.04
N TYR A 228 9.58 5.87 -14.22
CA TYR A 228 8.24 5.91 -13.65
C TYR A 228 8.29 6.07 -12.13
N ARG A 229 9.03 5.21 -11.42
CA ARG A 229 9.16 5.27 -9.96
C ARG A 229 9.74 6.61 -9.52
N LEU A 230 10.80 7.08 -10.15
CA LEU A 230 11.40 8.38 -9.81
C LEU A 230 10.42 9.54 -10.07
N GLY A 231 9.69 9.51 -11.18
CA GLY A 231 8.68 10.49 -11.53
C GLY A 231 7.54 10.54 -10.53
N ALA A 232 6.91 9.39 -10.25
CA ALA A 232 5.86 9.27 -9.25
C ALA A 232 6.34 9.72 -7.86
N GLY A 233 7.55 9.34 -7.46
CA GLY A 233 8.17 9.77 -6.21
C GLY A 233 8.35 11.29 -6.11
N VAL A 234 8.86 11.92 -7.18
CA VAL A 234 9.03 13.38 -7.25
C VAL A 234 7.67 14.09 -7.24
N GLU A 235 6.68 13.61 -7.99
CA GLU A 235 5.34 14.18 -8.01
C GLU A 235 4.67 14.08 -6.63
N GLY A 236 4.74 12.92 -5.97
CA GLY A 236 4.23 12.73 -4.61
C GLY A 236 4.93 13.62 -3.59
N ALA A 237 6.25 13.78 -3.71
CA ALA A 237 7.01 14.70 -2.86
C ALA A 237 6.57 16.15 -3.07
N LEU A 238 6.47 16.60 -4.33
CA LEU A 238 6.02 17.95 -4.68
C LEU A 238 4.60 18.18 -4.17
N SER A 239 3.67 17.26 -4.43
CA SER A 239 2.29 17.33 -3.95
C SER A 239 2.24 17.50 -2.44
N ARG A 240 2.97 16.66 -1.68
CA ARG A 240 3.04 16.75 -0.21
C ARG A 240 3.64 18.05 0.29
N LEU A 241 4.68 18.58 -0.37
CA LEU A 241 5.34 19.83 0.00
C LEU A 241 4.50 21.07 -0.34
N HIS A 242 3.66 21.01 -1.38
CA HIS A 242 2.73 22.08 -1.75
C HIS A 242 1.41 22.02 -0.97
N SER A 243 1.15 20.91 -0.29
CA SER A 243 -0.02 20.77 0.60
C SER A 243 0.19 21.54 1.90
N ASN A 244 -0.86 22.20 2.40
CA ASN A 244 -0.80 22.80 3.72
C ASN A 244 -0.55 21.71 4.78
N LEU A 245 0.07 22.06 5.91
CA LEU A 245 0.27 21.16 7.03
C LEU A 245 -1.04 20.60 7.58
N PHE A 246 -2.09 21.40 7.50
CA PHE A 246 -3.38 21.09 8.11
C PHE A 246 -4.38 20.45 7.13
N ASP A 247 -4.05 20.37 5.84
CA ASP A 247 -4.91 19.73 4.85
C ASP A 247 -4.91 18.20 5.01
N THR A 248 -6.06 17.60 4.71
CA THR A 248 -6.24 16.14 4.73
C THR A 248 -5.89 15.50 3.39
N GLU A 249 -6.08 16.23 2.30
CA GLU A 249 -5.84 15.75 0.95
C GLU A 249 -4.60 16.40 0.34
N PRO A 250 -3.76 15.64 -0.37
CA PRO A 250 -2.62 16.21 -1.07
C PRO A 250 -3.05 17.15 -2.21
N ALA A 251 -2.36 18.28 -2.34
CA ALA A 251 -2.55 19.22 -3.43
C ALA A 251 -2.21 18.57 -4.78
N ARG A 252 -3.03 18.81 -5.80
CA ARG A 252 -2.67 18.50 -7.18
C ARG A 252 -1.64 19.50 -7.67
N VAL A 253 -0.59 19.01 -8.32
CA VAL A 253 0.53 19.84 -8.79
C VAL A 253 0.83 19.56 -10.25
N ASP A 254 1.27 20.59 -10.98
CA ASP A 254 1.94 20.42 -12.28
C ASP A 254 3.41 20.10 -12.01
N ALA A 255 3.71 18.81 -11.82
CA ALA A 255 5.05 18.37 -11.50
C ALA A 255 6.09 18.75 -12.58
N PRO A 256 5.82 18.61 -13.90
CA PRO A 256 6.72 19.12 -14.94
C PRO A 256 7.09 20.60 -14.79
N ALA A 257 6.10 21.47 -14.54
CA ALA A 257 6.35 22.91 -14.36
C ALA A 257 7.21 23.17 -13.12
N LEU A 258 6.87 22.57 -11.98
CA LEU A 258 7.63 22.73 -10.73
C LEU A 258 9.06 22.19 -10.83
N ILE A 259 9.28 21.07 -11.53
CA ILE A 259 10.63 20.56 -11.79
C ILE A 259 11.43 21.58 -12.62
N ALA A 260 10.81 22.21 -13.62
CA ALA A 260 11.46 23.25 -14.42
C ALA A 260 11.81 24.50 -13.58
N GLU A 261 10.92 24.96 -12.71
CA GLU A 261 11.18 26.05 -11.78
C GLU A 261 12.33 25.74 -10.83
N LEU A 262 12.34 24.54 -10.24
CA LEU A 262 13.43 24.08 -9.38
C LEU A 262 14.76 23.99 -10.13
N ARG A 263 14.73 23.64 -11.41
CA ARG A 263 15.93 23.65 -12.27
C ARG A 263 16.43 25.07 -12.49
N GLN A 264 15.55 26.02 -12.81
CA GLN A 264 15.90 27.44 -12.95
C GLN A 264 16.48 28.02 -11.64
N ALA A 265 15.95 27.59 -10.49
CA ALA A 265 16.46 27.96 -9.17
C ALA A 265 17.76 27.22 -8.75
N GLY A 266 18.34 26.37 -9.63
CA GLY A 266 19.56 25.61 -9.34
C GLY A 266 19.38 24.41 -8.39
N LYS A 267 18.15 24.11 -7.98
CA LYS A 267 17.80 23.01 -7.06
C LYS A 267 17.60 21.66 -7.78
N ALA A 268 17.46 21.67 -9.11
CA ALA A 268 17.31 20.48 -9.94
C ALA A 268 18.27 20.48 -11.14
N SER A 269 19.54 20.85 -10.91
CA SER A 269 20.58 20.85 -11.96
C SER A 269 20.89 19.45 -12.50
N THR A 270 20.72 18.44 -11.65
CA THR A 270 20.75 17.01 -11.99
C THR A 270 19.62 16.31 -11.27
N LEU A 271 19.32 15.07 -11.68
CA LEU A 271 18.35 14.23 -10.99
C LEU A 271 18.73 14.00 -9.51
N ASN A 272 19.98 13.63 -9.21
CA ASN A 272 20.40 13.43 -7.82
C ASN A 272 20.28 14.72 -6.99
N THR A 273 20.58 15.90 -7.55
CA THR A 273 20.41 17.18 -6.85
C THR A 273 18.93 17.40 -6.49
N LEU A 274 18.02 17.17 -7.44
CA LEU A 274 16.57 17.26 -7.22
C LEU A 274 16.13 16.32 -6.09
N LEU A 275 16.52 15.04 -6.16
CA LEU A 275 16.09 14.03 -5.19
C LEU A 275 16.62 14.32 -3.77
N VAL A 276 17.87 14.77 -3.65
CA VAL A 276 18.46 15.17 -2.36
C VAL A 276 17.71 16.39 -1.79
N TYR A 277 17.39 17.37 -2.62
CA TYR A 277 16.60 18.53 -2.21
C TYR A 277 15.21 18.09 -1.70
N MET A 278 14.52 17.21 -2.44
CA MET A 278 13.22 16.68 -2.04
C MET A 278 13.28 15.94 -0.71
N GLN A 279 14.26 15.04 -0.51
CA GLN A 279 14.43 14.33 0.76
C GLN A 279 14.58 15.29 1.93
N GLN A 280 15.40 16.34 1.79
CA GLN A 280 15.63 17.32 2.84
C GLN A 280 14.36 18.09 3.21
N GLU A 281 13.58 18.51 2.22
CA GLU A 281 12.30 19.20 2.46
C GLU A 281 11.24 18.26 3.05
N LEU A 282 11.20 17.01 2.60
CA LEU A 282 10.31 15.99 3.18
C LEU A 282 10.65 15.67 4.63
N ASP A 283 11.94 15.64 5.01
CA ASP A 283 12.36 15.42 6.39
C ASP A 283 11.93 16.59 7.29
N LYS A 284 12.07 17.84 6.82
CA LYS A 284 11.56 19.02 7.53
C LYS A 284 10.05 18.95 7.70
N ARG A 285 9.32 18.58 6.64
CA ARG A 285 7.87 18.43 6.65
C ARG A 285 7.42 17.35 7.62
N LYS A 286 8.10 16.20 7.63
CA LYS A 286 7.83 15.09 8.55
C LYS A 286 7.94 15.51 10.02
N ALA A 287 8.96 16.30 10.37
CA ALA A 287 9.09 16.82 11.73
C ALA A 287 7.88 17.68 12.16
N LEU A 288 7.33 18.49 11.27
CA LEU A 288 6.13 19.29 11.54
C LEU A 288 4.88 18.41 11.69
N GLU A 289 4.72 17.40 10.82
CA GLU A 289 3.60 16.46 10.89
C GLU A 289 3.63 15.62 12.16
N GLU A 290 4.82 15.17 12.60
CA GLU A 290 5.00 14.45 13.86
C GLU A 290 4.60 15.34 15.06
N ARG A 291 5.00 16.61 15.06
CA ARG A 291 4.59 17.57 16.08
C ARG A 291 3.07 17.78 16.09
N LEU A 292 2.45 17.96 14.93
CA LEU A 292 0.99 18.07 14.80
C LEU A 292 0.28 16.82 15.34
N ALA A 293 0.76 15.62 15.00
CA ALA A 293 0.19 14.36 15.46
C ALA A 293 0.31 14.16 16.99
N LEU A 294 1.27 14.82 17.65
CA LEU A 294 1.46 14.77 19.10
C LEU A 294 0.57 15.75 19.86
N LEU A 295 0.06 16.82 19.23
CA LEU A 295 -0.75 17.84 19.92
C LEU A 295 -1.96 17.26 20.67
N PRO A 296 -2.79 16.38 20.09
CA PRO A 296 -3.91 15.79 20.83
C PRO A 296 -3.46 15.05 22.08
N ARG A 297 -2.37 14.28 21.98
CA ARG A 297 -1.85 13.43 23.06
C ARG A 297 -1.24 14.24 24.20
N GLY A 298 -0.59 15.36 23.87
CA GLY A 298 -0.06 16.29 24.86
C GLY A 298 -1.16 17.03 25.61
N ALA A 299 -2.21 17.46 24.90
CA ALA A 299 -3.31 18.20 25.50
C ALA A 299 -4.31 17.34 26.29
N TYR A 300 -4.53 16.09 25.85
CA TYR A 300 -5.47 15.16 26.49
C TYR A 300 -4.87 13.76 26.62
N PRO A 301 -4.08 13.51 27.67
CA PRO A 301 -3.38 12.23 27.86
C PRO A 301 -4.33 11.04 28.08
N PHE A 302 -3.89 9.83 27.72
CA PHE A 302 -4.66 8.59 27.87
C PHE A 302 -5.24 8.37 29.28
N GLY A 303 -4.45 8.65 30.33
CA GLY A 303 -4.91 8.51 31.71
C GLY A 303 -6.08 9.43 32.07
N ARG A 304 -6.16 10.59 31.42
CA ARG A 304 -7.26 11.54 31.60
C ARG A 304 -8.56 11.01 31.00
N LEU A 305 -8.52 10.43 29.80
CA LEU A 305 -9.69 9.76 29.21
C LEU A 305 -10.28 8.74 30.19
N ARG A 306 -9.44 7.86 30.75
CA ARG A 306 -9.90 6.83 31.69
C ARG A 306 -10.60 7.45 32.91
N SER A 307 -10.04 8.53 33.46
CA SER A 307 -10.63 9.25 34.59
C SER A 307 -11.98 9.88 34.23
N ASP A 308 -12.06 10.54 33.07
CA ASP A 308 -13.28 11.22 32.61
C ASP A 308 -14.39 10.19 32.31
N LEU A 309 -14.09 9.10 31.60
CA LEU A 309 -15.06 8.02 31.33
C LEU A 309 -15.55 7.35 32.62
N HIS A 310 -14.66 7.11 33.59
CA HIS A 310 -15.04 6.58 34.90
C HIS A 310 -16.00 7.52 35.64
N LYS A 311 -15.72 8.83 35.65
CA LYS A 311 -16.61 9.84 36.26
C LYS A 311 -17.97 9.91 35.58
N LEU A 312 -18.03 9.61 34.29
CA LEU A 312 -19.26 9.58 33.49
C LEU A 312 -20.03 8.26 33.62
N GLY A 313 -19.56 7.32 34.45
CA GLY A 313 -20.25 6.06 34.72
C GLY A 313 -20.05 4.98 33.65
N VAL A 314 -19.03 5.09 32.79
CA VAL A 314 -18.73 4.05 31.81
C VAL A 314 -18.34 2.74 32.53
N PRO A 315 -18.90 1.58 32.14
CA PRO A 315 -18.68 0.32 32.84
C PRO A 315 -17.21 -0.13 32.91
N ARG A 316 -16.85 -0.78 34.02
CA ARG A 316 -15.49 -1.30 34.25
C ARG A 316 -15.03 -2.28 33.18
N SER A 317 -15.95 -3.06 32.60
CA SER A 317 -15.67 -3.96 31.48
C SER A 317 -15.02 -3.25 30.27
N VAL A 318 -15.39 -1.99 30.03
CA VAL A 318 -14.78 -1.15 28.98
C VAL A 318 -13.48 -0.51 29.49
N LEU A 319 -13.48 0.02 30.71
CA LEU A 319 -12.33 0.74 31.30
C LEU A 319 -11.11 -0.15 31.57
N ASP A 320 -11.33 -1.42 31.86
CA ASP A 320 -10.27 -2.39 32.16
C ASP A 320 -9.82 -3.15 30.90
N SER A 321 -10.59 -3.05 29.81
CA SER A 321 -10.20 -3.57 28.49
C SER A 321 -9.23 -2.63 27.80
N ARG A 322 -7.95 -3.03 27.75
CA ARG A 322 -6.90 -2.28 27.03
C ARG A 322 -7.27 -2.01 25.56
N GLY A 323 -7.90 -2.97 24.90
CA GLY A 323 -8.34 -2.85 23.50
C GLY A 323 -9.49 -1.86 23.33
N ALA A 324 -10.51 -1.95 24.18
CA ALA A 324 -11.66 -1.04 24.11
C ALA A 324 -11.27 0.40 24.44
N LEU A 325 -10.51 0.59 25.52
CA LEU A 325 -10.02 1.91 25.92
C LEU A 325 -9.02 2.50 24.91
N GLY A 326 -8.20 1.66 24.28
CA GLY A 326 -7.33 2.06 23.18
C GLY A 326 -8.09 2.58 21.97
N ARG A 327 -9.16 1.89 21.56
CA ARG A 327 -10.05 2.35 20.47
C ARG A 327 -10.77 3.65 20.83
N ALA A 328 -11.31 3.73 22.04
CA ALA A 328 -11.95 4.94 22.57
C ALA A 328 -11.00 6.16 22.51
N TYR A 329 -9.75 5.97 22.95
CA TYR A 329 -8.74 7.03 22.87
C TYR A 329 -8.34 7.38 21.44
N GLY A 330 -8.22 6.38 20.57
CA GLY A 330 -7.97 6.59 19.14
C GLY A 330 -9.09 7.40 18.46
N GLU A 331 -10.33 7.24 18.88
CA GLU A 331 -11.46 8.02 18.39
C GLU A 331 -11.39 9.47 18.89
N VAL A 332 -11.27 9.69 20.20
CA VAL A 332 -11.18 11.04 20.79
C VAL A 332 -10.01 11.83 20.19
N THR A 333 -8.83 11.21 20.07
CA THR A 333 -7.65 11.88 19.52
C THR A 333 -7.78 12.19 18.02
N ARG A 334 -8.57 11.42 17.26
CA ARG A 334 -8.87 11.69 15.85
C ARG A 334 -9.76 12.92 15.69
N GLU A 335 -10.82 13.01 16.49
CA GLU A 335 -11.72 14.18 16.50
C GLU A 335 -10.99 15.44 16.95
N MET A 336 -10.15 15.32 17.98
CA MET A 336 -9.28 16.43 18.40
C MET A 336 -8.33 16.88 17.29
N LEU A 337 -7.71 15.94 16.57
CA LEU A 337 -6.82 16.26 15.45
C LEU A 337 -7.57 16.96 14.31
N ALA A 338 -8.79 16.54 14.01
CA ALA A 338 -9.64 17.21 13.03
C ALA A 338 -9.95 18.67 13.44
N ALA A 339 -10.31 18.90 14.71
CA ALA A 339 -10.54 20.25 15.23
C ALA A 339 -9.27 21.13 15.21
N ILE A 340 -8.11 20.55 15.56
CA ILE A 340 -6.80 21.24 15.49
C ILE A 340 -6.46 21.61 14.05
N ARG A 341 -6.71 20.72 13.08
CA ARG A 341 -6.49 20.98 11.66
C ARG A 341 -7.38 22.11 11.15
N ALA A 342 -8.68 22.09 11.45
CA ALA A 342 -9.60 23.15 11.07
C ALA A 342 -9.15 24.53 11.62
N ALA A 343 -8.70 24.56 12.88
CA ALA A 343 -8.15 25.78 13.47
C ALA A 343 -6.82 26.22 12.80
N GLY A 344 -5.95 25.27 12.46
CA GLY A 344 -4.72 25.55 11.72
C GLY A 344 -4.97 26.10 10.31
N GLN A 345 -5.96 25.53 9.59
CA GLN A 345 -6.38 26.04 8.29
C GLN A 345 -6.88 27.49 8.38
N ALA A 346 -7.69 27.81 9.40
CA ALA A 346 -8.15 29.18 9.64
C ALA A 346 -6.97 30.15 9.88
N LEU A 347 -5.99 29.75 10.70
CA LEU A 347 -4.79 30.56 10.95
C LEU A 347 -3.96 30.80 9.68
N VAL A 348 -3.82 29.80 8.82
CA VAL A 348 -3.10 29.97 7.55
C VAL A 348 -3.89 30.85 6.58
N ALA A 349 -5.22 30.74 6.56
CA ALA A 349 -6.08 31.64 5.78
C ALA A 349 -5.98 33.11 6.23
N GLU A 350 -5.68 33.35 7.51
CA GLU A 350 -5.36 34.68 8.07
C GLU A 350 -3.92 35.16 7.72
N GLY A 351 -3.16 34.40 6.95
CA GLY A 351 -1.80 34.74 6.48
C GLY A 351 -0.66 34.22 7.35
N MET A 352 -0.94 33.38 8.36
CA MET A 352 0.10 32.77 9.19
C MET A 352 0.84 31.66 8.43
N THR A 353 2.14 31.52 8.65
CA THR A 353 2.87 30.35 8.12
C THR A 353 2.44 29.08 8.85
N ALA A 354 2.52 27.92 8.19
CA ALA A 354 2.14 26.65 8.83
C ALA A 354 2.94 26.32 10.12
N PRO A 355 4.27 26.56 10.18
CA PRO A 355 5.03 26.43 11.44
C PRO A 355 4.53 27.35 12.55
N ASP A 356 4.29 28.64 12.26
CA ASP A 356 3.83 29.60 13.27
C ASP A 356 2.42 29.26 13.77
N ALA A 357 1.54 28.83 12.85
CA ALA A 357 0.21 28.34 13.19
C ALA A 357 0.31 27.12 14.11
N LEU A 358 1.21 26.18 13.82
CA LEU A 358 1.43 25.01 14.67
C LEU A 358 1.91 25.41 16.08
N GLU A 359 2.83 26.36 16.21
CA GLU A 359 3.27 26.88 17.53
C GLU A 359 2.12 27.55 18.28
N LYS A 360 1.31 28.37 17.60
CA LYS A 360 0.13 29.03 18.20
C LYS A 360 -0.92 28.03 18.66
N LEU A 361 -1.14 26.94 17.92
CA LEU A 361 -2.01 25.86 18.34
C LEU A 361 -1.41 25.13 19.56
N ALA A 362 -0.10 24.87 19.55
CA ALA A 362 0.60 24.19 20.64
C ALA A 362 0.58 24.99 21.95
N SER A 363 0.55 26.32 21.89
CA SER A 363 0.47 27.20 23.05
C SER A 363 -0.93 27.26 23.70
N GLN A 364 -1.93 26.55 23.18
CA GLN A 364 -3.32 26.52 23.67
C GLN A 364 -3.75 25.13 24.21
N PRO A 365 -2.98 24.46 25.09
CA PRO A 365 -3.29 23.10 25.52
C PRO A 365 -4.64 22.99 26.26
N SER A 366 -5.05 24.05 26.98
CA SER A 366 -6.34 24.12 27.68
C SER A 366 -7.53 24.07 26.73
N ARG A 367 -7.44 24.75 25.57
CA ARG A 367 -8.48 24.72 24.52
C ARG A 367 -8.68 23.29 24.01
N TRP A 368 -7.60 22.62 23.62
CA TRP A 368 -7.68 21.26 23.09
C TRP A 368 -8.10 20.24 24.14
N SER A 369 -7.65 20.43 25.38
CA SER A 369 -8.14 19.65 26.51
C SER A 369 -9.66 19.77 26.66
N GLY A 370 -10.24 20.94 26.42
CA GLY A 370 -11.70 21.15 26.45
C GLY A 370 -12.41 20.30 25.38
N VAL A 371 -11.92 20.33 24.15
CA VAL A 371 -12.40 19.49 23.04
C VAL A 371 -12.31 18.01 23.41
N GLY A 372 -11.17 17.56 23.97
CA GLY A 372 -11.00 16.18 24.40
C GLY A 372 -12.01 15.73 25.46
N THR A 373 -12.29 16.58 26.46
CA THR A 373 -13.31 16.30 27.48
C THR A 373 -14.73 16.25 26.88
N GLU A 374 -15.06 17.12 25.93
CA GLU A 374 -16.35 17.10 25.25
C GLU A 374 -16.54 15.81 24.43
N GLN A 375 -15.51 15.41 23.66
CA GLN A 375 -15.54 14.17 22.89
C GLN A 375 -15.61 12.93 23.78
N ALA A 376 -14.89 12.91 24.90
CA ALA A 376 -14.99 11.85 25.90
C ALA A 376 -16.42 11.74 26.46
N ARG A 377 -17.11 12.87 26.67
CA ARG A 377 -18.51 12.89 27.11
C ARG A 377 -19.46 12.30 26.08
N SER A 378 -19.33 12.72 24.81
CA SER A 378 -20.12 12.17 23.70
C SER A 378 -19.91 10.65 23.55
N LEU A 379 -18.65 10.21 23.63
CA LEU A 379 -18.31 8.80 23.58
C LEU A 379 -18.89 8.00 24.75
N ALA A 380 -18.80 8.53 25.99
CA ALA A 380 -19.37 7.88 27.16
C ALA A 380 -20.88 7.65 27.03
N ALA A 381 -21.62 8.66 26.54
CA ALA A 381 -23.06 8.55 26.33
C ALA A 381 -23.40 7.40 25.36
N ARG A 382 -22.66 7.26 24.25
CA ARG A 382 -22.84 6.15 23.31
C ARG A 382 -22.52 4.80 23.94
N LEU A 383 -21.38 4.68 24.63
CA LEU A 383 -20.97 3.42 25.27
C LEU A 383 -21.96 2.93 26.32
N ILE A 384 -22.58 3.84 27.07
CA ILE A 384 -23.63 3.51 28.04
C ILE A 384 -24.91 3.07 27.31
N SER A 385 -25.31 3.78 26.24
CA SER A 385 -26.52 3.46 25.48
C SER A 385 -26.46 2.11 24.74
N THR A 386 -25.26 1.64 24.35
CA THR A 386 -25.10 0.33 23.66
C THR A 386 -25.17 -0.86 24.63
N GLN A 387 -25.17 -0.62 25.94
CA GLN A 387 -25.23 -1.67 26.96
C GLN A 387 -26.55 -1.70 27.75
N ALA A 388 -27.43 -0.73 27.52
CA ALA A 388 -28.81 -0.73 27.98
C ALA A 388 -29.70 -1.34 26.88
#